data_AF-A0A349JWU6-F1
#
_entry.id   AF-A0A349JWU6-F1
#
_cell.length_a   1.000
_cell.length_b   1.000
_cell.length_c   1.000
_cell.angle_alpha   90.00
_cell.angle_beta   90.00
_cell.angle_gamma   90.00
#
_symmetry.space_group_name_H-M   'P 1'
#
loop_
_entity.id
_entity.type
_entity.pdbx_description
1 polymer ?
#
loop_
_entity_poly.entity_id
_entity_poly.type
_entity_poly.pdbx_seq_one_letter_code
_entity_poly.pdbx_strand_id
1 'polypeptide(L)'
;GTILHIVGFLDTTEDNENIADARNWAGGGRRSVSNMFIDLGYSVVLTEEQFQAEMTMRRGMMKDRNDYDVGCPLCWAPEVEAVPAADGGGF
;
A
#
# COMPACT_ATOMS: atom_id res chain seq x y z
N GLY A 1 15.27 -5.99 4.73
CA GLY A 1 14.07 -6.14 3.89
C GLY A 1 12.97 -5.25 4.41
N THR A 2 12.06 -4.80 3.55
CA THR A 2 10.91 -3.96 3.95
C THR A 2 9.79 -4.83 4.49
N ILE A 3 9.23 -4.48 5.64
CA ILE A 3 8.09 -5.18 6.25
C ILE A 3 6.84 -4.33 6.01
N LEU A 4 5.84 -4.92 5.35
CA LEU A 4 4.51 -4.34 5.22
C LEU A 4 3.61 -4.89 6.34
N HIS A 5 3.13 -4.02 7.23
CA HIS A 5 2.21 -4.38 8.31
C HIS A 5 0.88 -3.68 8.09
N ILE A 6 -0.16 -4.45 7.77
CA ILE A 6 -1.50 -3.95 7.48
C ILE A 6 -2.44 -4.41 8.60
N VAL A 7 -3.09 -3.45 9.26
CA VAL A 7 -4.01 -3.72 10.38
C VAL A 7 -5.38 -3.18 10.01
N GLY A 8 -6.41 -4.02 10.13
CA GLY A 8 -7.80 -3.66 9.90
C GLY A 8 -8.58 -3.73 11.21
N PHE A 9 -9.41 -2.72 11.45
CA PHE A 9 -10.35 -2.69 12.56
C PHE A 9 -11.76 -2.51 12.02
N LEU A 10 -12.71 -3.17 12.67
CA LEU A 10 -14.13 -2.96 12.44
C LEU A 10 -14.73 -2.42 13.72
N ASP A 11 -15.38 -1.27 13.63
CA ASP A 11 -16.11 -0.69 14.76
C ASP A 11 -17.39 -1.48 15.03
N THR A 12 -17.44 -2.17 16.18
CA THR A 12 -18.61 -2.93 16.64
C THR A 12 -19.36 -2.23 17.79
N THR A 13 -19.28 -0.91 17.89
CA THR A 13 -20.09 -0.14 18.83
C THR A 13 -21.56 -0.08 18.40
N GLU A 14 -22.46 0.22 19.35
CA GLU A 14 -23.90 0.33 19.09
C GLU A 14 -24.25 1.52 18.17
N ASP A 15 -23.37 2.52 18.08
CA ASP A 15 -23.55 3.72 17.28
C ASP A 15 -23.25 3.50 15.78
N ASN A 16 -22.67 2.34 15.41
CA ASN A 16 -22.36 2.05 14.01
C ASN A 16 -23.58 1.50 13.25
N GLU A 17 -24.32 2.39 12.58
CA GLU A 17 -25.50 2.06 11.78
C GLU A 17 -25.23 1.07 10.61
N ASN A 18 -23.96 0.86 10.24
CA ASN A 18 -23.60 -0.08 9.17
C ASN A 18 -23.55 -1.54 9.64
N ILE A 19 -23.63 -1.78 10.96
CA ILE A 19 -23.69 -3.12 11.54
C ILE A 19 -25.12 -3.43 11.96
N ALA A 20 -25.67 -4.51 11.42
CA ALA A 20 -27.05 -4.93 11.68
C ALA A 20 -27.32 -5.27 13.16
N ASP A 21 -26.33 -5.83 13.87
CA ASP A 21 -26.38 -6.07 15.32
C ASP A 21 -24.96 -6.17 15.88
N ALA A 22 -24.58 -5.20 16.71
CA ALA A 22 -23.25 -5.09 17.33
C ALA A 22 -22.90 -6.28 18.25
N ARG A 23 -23.90 -7.04 18.72
CA ARG A 23 -23.68 -8.22 19.58
C ARG A 23 -23.31 -9.47 18.80
N ASN A 24 -23.57 -9.47 17.48
CA ASN A 24 -23.20 -10.60 16.65
C ASN A 24 -21.69 -10.67 16.46
N TRP A 25 -21.16 -11.90 16.40
CA TRP A 25 -19.74 -12.10 16.11
C TRP A 25 -19.39 -11.55 14.72
N ALA A 26 -18.55 -10.52 14.68
CA ALA A 26 -18.06 -9.90 13.47
C ALA A 26 -16.67 -10.44 13.12
N GLY A 27 -16.62 -11.65 12.57
CA GLY A 27 -15.38 -12.29 12.14
C GLY A 27 -15.08 -12.12 10.65
N GLY A 28 -13.79 -12.20 10.32
CA GLY A 28 -13.35 -12.38 8.93
C GLY A 28 -13.77 -13.75 8.39
N GLY A 29 -14.28 -13.82 7.16
CA GLY A 29 -14.74 -15.09 6.60
C GLY A 29 -15.14 -15.05 5.13
N ARG A 30 -15.51 -16.22 4.59
CA ARG A 30 -15.85 -16.42 3.17
C ARG A 30 -17.36 -16.41 2.90
N ARG A 31 -18.17 -16.33 3.96
CA ARG A 31 -19.64 -16.37 3.87
C ARG A 31 -20.14 -14.96 3.57
N SER A 32 -21.29 -14.85 2.91
CA SER A 32 -21.93 -13.56 2.63
C SER A 32 -22.28 -12.75 3.88
N VAL A 33 -22.33 -13.39 5.05
CA VAL A 33 -22.62 -12.77 6.36
C VAL A 33 -21.36 -12.48 7.18
N SER A 34 -20.17 -12.69 6.62
CA SER A 34 -18.87 -12.44 7.28
C SER A 34 -18.18 -11.21 6.67
N ASN A 35 -17.30 -10.58 7.46
CA ASN A 35 -16.51 -9.46 6.98
C ASN A 35 -15.28 -9.93 6.19
N MET A 36 -14.73 -9.05 5.36
CA MET A 36 -13.50 -9.31 4.61
C MET A 36 -12.51 -8.18 4.88
N PHE A 37 -11.26 -8.56 5.15
CA PHE A 37 -10.11 -7.65 5.16
C PHE A 37 -9.19 -8.06 4.03
N ILE A 38 -9.11 -7.22 3.00
CA ILE A 38 -8.47 -7.59 1.73
C ILE A 38 -7.45 -6.52 1.37
N ASP A 39 -6.20 -6.96 1.19
CA ASP A 39 -5.19 -6.22 0.44
C ASP A 39 -5.12 -6.81 -0.98
N LEU A 40 -5.44 -6.00 -1.98
CA LEU A 40 -5.31 -6.34 -3.41
C LEU A 40 -4.12 -5.61 -4.01
N GLY A 41 -2.98 -5.65 -3.32
CA GLY A 41 -1.75 -5.03 -3.78
C GLY A 41 -1.18 -5.73 -5.03
N TYR A 42 -1.05 -4.98 -6.12
CA TYR A 42 -0.17 -5.39 -7.22
C TYR A 42 1.27 -5.08 -6.82
N SER A 43 2.11 -6.11 -6.73
CA SER A 43 3.54 -5.95 -6.48
C SER A 43 4.35 -6.38 -7.71
N VAL A 44 5.42 -5.64 -7.97
CA VAL A 44 6.45 -5.97 -8.96
C VAL A 44 7.79 -5.89 -8.27
N VAL A 45 8.64 -6.89 -8.53
CA VAL A 45 10.01 -6.93 -8.01
C VAL A 45 10.94 -6.39 -9.09
N LEU A 46 11.64 -5.30 -8.79
CA LEU A 46 12.57 -4.62 -9.68
C LEU A 46 13.94 -4.52 -9.00
N THR A 47 15.02 -4.56 -9.77
CA THR A 47 16.33 -4.09 -9.28
C THR A 47 16.30 -2.57 -9.13
N GLU A 48 17.28 -2.00 -8.43
CA GLU A 48 17.37 -0.54 -8.26
C GLU A 48 17.46 0.16 -9.63
N GLU A 49 18.25 -0.36 -10.56
CA GLU A 49 18.41 0.22 -11.89
C GLU A 49 17.10 0.17 -12.70
N GLN A 50 16.38 -0.94 -12.61
CA GLN A 50 15.07 -1.09 -13.25
C GLN A 50 14.04 -0.14 -12.63
N PHE A 51 14.06 0.02 -11.31
CA PHE A 51 13.19 0.93 -10.59
C PHE A 51 13.43 2.39 -11.01
N GLN A 52 14.68 2.84 -11.04
CA GLN A 52 15.02 4.20 -11.46
C GLN A 52 14.67 4.46 -12.93
N ALA A 53 14.85 3.47 -13.80
CA ALA A 53 14.44 3.57 -15.21
C ALA A 53 12.92 3.73 -15.36
N GLU A 54 12.11 2.92 -14.66
CA GLU A 54 10.66 3.03 -14.63
C GLU A 54 10.20 4.39 -14.07
N MET A 55 10.79 4.84 -12.97
CA MET A 55 10.49 6.14 -12.37
C MET A 55 10.78 7.29 -13.33
N THR A 56 11.90 7.24 -14.06
CA THR A 56 12.27 8.25 -15.06
C THR A 56 11.26 8.30 -16.20
N MET A 57 10.86 7.15 -16.75
CA MET A 57 9.87 7.10 -17.82
C MET A 57 8.51 7.63 -17.35
N ARG A 58 8.05 7.23 -16.16
CA ARG A 58 6.76 7.68 -15.62
C ARG A 58 6.73 9.17 -15.31
N ARG A 59 7.80 9.72 -14.73
CA ARG A 59 7.94 11.17 -14.49
C ARG A 59 7.92 11.96 -15.80
N GLY A 60 8.54 11.45 -16.86
CA GLY A 60 8.51 12.09 -18.19
C GLY A 60 7.13 12.12 -18.85
N MET A 61 6.22 11.23 -18.46
CA MET A 61 4.84 11.21 -18.95
C MET A 61 3.90 12.16 -18.19
N MET A 62 4.29 12.59 -16.99
CA MET A 62 3.45 13.50 -16.19
C MET A 62 3.46 14.90 -16.78
N LYS A 63 2.28 15.39 -17.15
CA LYS A 63 2.14 16.68 -17.83
C LYS A 63 2.05 17.85 -16.86
N ASP A 64 1.17 17.73 -15.87
CA ASP A 64 0.93 18.77 -14.87
C ASP A 64 0.58 18.17 -13.51
N ARG A 65 0.46 19.03 -12.50
CA ARG A 65 0.25 18.67 -11.09
C ARG A 65 -1.10 18.01 -10.79
N ASN A 66 -2.02 17.95 -11.74
CA ASN A 66 -3.30 17.26 -11.64
C ASN A 66 -3.26 15.86 -12.28
N ASP A 67 -2.15 15.48 -12.94
CA ASP A 67 -1.97 14.15 -13.49
C ASP A 67 -1.41 13.21 -12.41
N TYR A 68 -2.17 12.18 -12.06
CA TYR A 68 -1.84 11.24 -11.00
C TYR A 68 -1.87 9.81 -11.53
N ASP A 69 -0.72 9.15 -11.55
CA ASP A 69 -0.63 7.70 -11.73
C ASP A 69 -0.74 7.03 -10.35
N VAL A 70 -1.88 6.37 -10.11
CA VAL A 70 -2.14 5.59 -8.88
C VAL A 70 -1.09 4.50 -8.67
N GLY A 71 -0.46 4.01 -9.75
CA GLY A 71 0.61 3.04 -9.71
C GLY A 71 2.01 3.61 -9.43
N CYS A 72 2.15 4.94 -9.30
CA CYS A 72 3.43 5.62 -9.09
C CYS A 72 3.38 6.61 -7.92
N PRO A 73 3.30 6.14 -6.67
CA PRO A 73 3.24 7.01 -5.50
C PRO A 73 4.49 7.92 -5.34
N LEU A 74 5.61 7.54 -5.95
CA LEU A 74 6.88 8.29 -5.89
C LEU A 74 7.08 9.27 -7.06
N CYS A 75 6.14 9.33 -8.00
CA CYS A 75 6.26 10.18 -9.18
C CYS A 75 6.34 11.67 -8.80
N TRP A 76 5.59 12.10 -7.78
CA TRP A 76 5.62 13.47 -7.24
C TRP A 76 6.57 13.67 -6.04
N ALA A 77 7.20 12.60 -5.56
CA ALA A 77 8.17 12.70 -4.48
C ALA A 77 9.49 13.26 -5.02
N PRO A 78 10.24 14.05 -4.22
CA PRO A 78 11.57 14.50 -4.59
C PRO A 78 12.47 13.30 -4.88
N GLU A 79 13.37 13.43 -5.85
CA GLU A 79 14.34 12.37 -6.16
C GLU A 79 15.23 12.17 -4.94
N VAL A 80 15.16 10.97 -4.35
CA VAL A 80 16.05 10.60 -3.27
C VAL A 80 17.29 10.03 -3.95
N GLU A 81 18.42 10.71 -3.83
CA GLU A 81 19.69 10.13 -4.30
C GLU A 81 19.94 8.82 -3.56
N ALA A 82 20.38 7.80 -4.30
CA ALA A 82 20.63 6.47 -3.77
C ALA A 82 21.56 6.57 -2.55
N VAL A 83 21.04 6.23 -1.37
CA VAL A 83 21.87 6.05 -0.19
C VAL A 83 22.75 4.83 -0.48
N PRO A 84 24.08 4.94 -0.46
CA PRO A 84 24.96 3.81 -0.72
C PRO A 84 24.57 2.66 0.22
N ALA A 85 24.55 1.44 -0.32
CA ALA A 85 24.24 0.24 0.47
C ALA A 85 25.10 0.26 1.73
N ALA A 86 24.47 0.19 2.91
CA ALA A 86 25.21 0.11 4.16
C ALA A 86 26.06 -1.17 4.12
N ASP A 87 27.37 -1.00 4.01
CA ASP A 87 28.34 -2.08 4.13
C ASP A 87 28.10 -2.82 5.44
N GLY A 88 27.95 -4.15 5.36
CA GLY A 88 27.44 -4.98 6.44
C GLY A 88 28.11 -4.77 7.80
N GLY A 89 27.29 -4.55 8.82
CA GLY A 89 27.67 -4.72 10.23
C GLY A 89 26.98 -5.97 10.78
N GLY A 90 27.72 -7.06 10.92
CA GLY A 90 27.24 -8.27 11.57
C GLY A 90 27.08 -8.09 13.08
N PHE A 91 26.08 -8.80 13.64
CA PHE A 91 26.08 -9.49 14.93
C PHE A 91 25.02 -10.59 14.88
#